data_AF-A0A094IGR9-F1
#
_entry.id   AF-A0A094IGR9-F1
#
_cell.length_a   1.000
_cell.length_b   1.000
_cell.length_c   1.000
_cell.angle_alpha   90.00
_cell.angle_beta   90.00
_cell.angle_gamma   90.00
#
_symmetry.space_group_name_H-M   'P 1'
#
loop_
_entity.id
_entity.type
_entity.pdbx_description
1 polymer ?
#
loop_
_entity_poly.entity_id
_entity_poly.type
_entity_poly.pdbx_seq_one_letter_code
_entity_poly.pdbx_strand_id
1 'polypeptide(L)'
;MPRLVPISAVSEQDVYTAVLDSINTFTFHAYKNGSAVHGAGLGRHTKAERDAMIQTARRSIYQATARRESKLAKPTQYSDSEPLCCVLNVWVEGIILTPPTRIDSSYLLCGDTTTVGVNITPRGSYVDLHCDIGRSGLSTVYGLCEKVLILFPPTEKNLNLFASTAGLHNRLARIGDKLEGGLVVQLHSSLAIDLPSGALHAVFTTAGGFLGGINYSIVEELPIMARTILVQLPGFEHNQDAILEDIRVYLSALRSGLSLDPPHDVLAPVIKSWFTLEHSMASIDALSQWCLKDKRRISVQLNDLRPLQCNCGAIGEKETHLIEEHFKSG
;
A
#
# COMPACT_ATOMS: atom_id res chain seq x y z
N MET A 1 -15.36 1.82 -0.20
CA MET A 1 -15.40 1.79 -1.68
C MET A 1 -14.49 2.89 -2.21
N PRO A 2 -13.82 2.70 -3.35
CA PRO A 2 -13.02 3.74 -3.98
C PRO A 2 -13.82 5.01 -4.27
N ARG A 3 -13.19 6.17 -4.14
CA ARG A 3 -13.83 7.48 -4.37
C ARG A 3 -12.94 8.35 -5.25
N LEU A 4 -13.57 9.12 -6.13
CA LEU A 4 -12.89 10.19 -6.86
C LEU A 4 -13.03 11.48 -6.06
N VAL A 5 -11.91 12.16 -5.83
CA VAL A 5 -11.86 13.40 -5.04
C VAL A 5 -11.19 14.51 -5.86
N PRO A 6 -11.65 15.77 -5.76
CA PRO A 6 -10.94 16.90 -6.32
C PRO A 6 -9.57 17.07 -5.66
N ILE A 7 -8.59 17.56 -6.42
CA ILE A 7 -7.24 17.82 -5.93
C ILE A 7 -6.75 19.20 -6.40
N SER A 8 -5.94 19.85 -5.57
CA SER A 8 -5.22 21.06 -5.95
C SER A 8 -4.31 20.80 -7.15
N ALA A 9 -4.32 21.72 -8.12
CA ALA A 9 -3.46 21.62 -9.28
C ALA A 9 -1.99 21.79 -8.85
N VAL A 10 -1.17 20.79 -9.17
CA VAL A 10 0.30 20.86 -9.10
C VAL A 10 0.80 20.77 -10.54
N SER A 11 1.73 21.65 -10.93
CA SER A 11 2.21 21.66 -12.30
C SER A 11 3.06 20.41 -12.58
N GLU A 12 2.99 19.89 -13.81
CA GLU A 12 3.84 18.77 -14.24
C GLU A 12 5.34 19.12 -14.11
N GLN A 13 5.69 20.41 -14.31
CA GLN A 13 7.07 20.88 -14.25
C GLN A 13 7.64 20.86 -12.82
N ASP A 14 6.83 21.17 -11.81
CA ASP A 14 7.26 21.10 -10.41
C ASP A 14 7.52 19.65 -10.02
N VAL A 15 6.61 18.74 -10.39
CA VAL A 15 6.78 17.29 -10.15
C VAL A 15 8.01 16.76 -10.87
N TYR A 16 8.21 17.14 -12.14
CA TYR A 16 9.39 16.77 -12.91
C TYR A 16 10.69 17.19 -12.21
N THR A 17 10.73 18.43 -11.70
CA THR A 17 11.90 18.99 -11.02
C THR A 17 12.16 18.24 -9.70
N ALA A 18 11.14 18.07 -8.87
CA ALA A 18 11.24 17.34 -7.61
C ALA A 18 11.69 15.89 -7.81
N VAL A 19 11.21 15.23 -8.86
CA VAL A 19 11.63 13.87 -9.24
C VAL A 19 13.11 13.84 -9.65
N LEU A 20 13.57 14.78 -10.47
CA LEU A 20 14.98 14.83 -10.90
C LEU A 20 15.93 15.05 -9.73
N ASP A 21 15.57 15.93 -8.80
CA ASP A 21 16.35 16.16 -7.59
C ASP A 21 16.41 14.88 -6.75
N SER A 22 15.27 14.19 -6.63
CA SER A 22 15.11 13.00 -5.80
C SER A 22 15.83 11.75 -6.32
N ILE A 23 15.90 11.56 -7.64
CA ILE A 23 16.57 10.40 -8.25
C ILE A 23 18.07 10.39 -7.94
N ASN A 24 18.67 11.51 -7.58
CA ASN A 24 20.08 11.54 -7.20
C ASN A 24 20.29 11.21 -5.71
N THR A 25 19.31 11.49 -4.85
CA THR A 25 19.46 11.50 -3.38
C THR A 25 18.71 10.38 -2.67
N PHE A 26 17.55 9.95 -3.18
CA PHE A 26 16.66 8.99 -2.54
C PHE A 26 16.69 7.61 -3.18
N THR A 27 16.18 6.62 -2.45
CA THR A 27 15.94 5.26 -2.94
C THR A 27 14.68 5.23 -3.81
N PHE A 28 14.69 4.38 -4.83
CA PHE A 28 13.57 4.13 -5.74
C PHE A 28 13.76 2.77 -6.41
N HIS A 29 12.72 2.24 -7.05
CA HIS A 29 12.83 1.01 -7.82
C HIS A 29 12.85 1.30 -9.31
N ALA A 30 13.80 0.71 -10.04
CA ALA A 30 13.93 0.87 -11.49
C ALA A 30 13.71 -0.47 -12.19
N TYR A 31 12.91 -0.45 -13.24
CA TYR A 31 12.55 -1.64 -14.01
C TYR A 31 12.88 -1.44 -15.48
N LYS A 32 13.37 -2.50 -16.11
CA LYS A 32 13.65 -2.59 -17.55
C LYS A 32 12.96 -3.83 -18.08
N ASN A 33 12.00 -3.66 -18.99
CA ASN A 33 11.19 -4.74 -19.57
C ASN A 33 10.50 -5.62 -18.51
N GLY A 34 10.01 -4.99 -17.44
CA GLY A 34 9.35 -5.69 -16.32
C GLY A 34 10.30 -6.31 -15.29
N SER A 35 11.59 -6.43 -15.61
CA SER A 35 12.59 -6.92 -14.67
C SER A 35 13.20 -5.78 -13.87
N ALA A 36 13.38 -5.98 -12.56
CA ALA A 36 14.12 -5.02 -11.74
C ALA A 36 15.56 -4.91 -12.26
N VAL A 37 16.06 -3.67 -12.39
CA VAL A 37 17.42 -3.43 -12.89
C VAL A 37 18.47 -3.94 -11.89
N HIS A 38 18.12 -4.02 -10.60
CA HIS A 38 18.87 -4.70 -9.53
C HIS A 38 17.93 -5.30 -8.50
N GLY A 39 18.42 -6.24 -7.68
CA GLY A 39 17.64 -6.93 -6.65
C GLY A 39 16.82 -5.95 -5.82
N ALA A 40 15.50 -6.18 -5.77
CA ALA A 40 14.53 -5.31 -5.11
C ALA A 40 14.62 -5.40 -3.57
N GLY A 41 15.83 -5.29 -3.01
CA GLY A 41 16.11 -5.45 -1.60
C GLY A 41 16.60 -4.15 -0.95
N LEU A 42 16.38 -4.06 0.36
CA LEU A 42 16.77 -2.98 1.27
C LEU A 42 18.31 -2.85 1.46
N GLY A 43 19.11 -3.36 0.53
CA GLY A 43 20.57 -3.35 0.59
C GLY A 43 21.19 -2.07 0.05
N ARG A 44 22.44 -1.77 0.46
CA ARG A 44 23.23 -0.70 -0.16
C ARG A 44 23.59 -1.11 -1.58
N HIS A 45 23.10 -0.37 -2.58
CA HIS A 45 23.50 -0.56 -3.97
C HIS A 45 24.99 -0.25 -4.16
N THR A 46 25.67 -1.03 -4.99
CA THR A 46 26.99 -0.65 -5.48
C THR A 46 26.88 0.59 -6.37
N LYS A 47 27.99 1.29 -6.59
CA LYS A 47 28.02 2.45 -7.48
C LYS A 47 27.50 2.13 -8.89
N ALA A 48 27.94 1.00 -9.46
CA ALA A 48 27.52 0.57 -10.78
C ALA A 48 26.01 0.30 -10.85
N GLU A 49 25.45 -0.30 -9.81
CA GLU A 49 24.01 -0.53 -9.73
C GLU A 49 23.23 0.78 -9.65
N ARG A 50 23.71 1.71 -8.81
CA ARG A 50 23.10 3.04 -8.69
C ARG A 50 23.15 3.80 -10.01
N ASP A 51 24.27 3.76 -10.73
CA ASP A 51 24.43 4.39 -12.04
C ASP A 51 23.43 3.81 -13.06
N ALA A 52 23.25 2.49 -13.09
CA ALA A 52 22.29 1.83 -13.97
C ALA A 52 20.82 2.17 -13.61
N MET A 53 20.50 2.28 -12.33
CA MET A 53 19.18 2.75 -11.87
C MET A 53 18.90 4.18 -12.32
N ILE A 54 19.86 5.09 -12.15
CA ILE A 54 19.72 6.50 -12.57
C ILE A 54 19.57 6.59 -14.09
N GLN A 55 20.33 5.83 -14.86
CA GLN A 55 20.19 5.77 -16.32
C GLN A 55 18.80 5.27 -16.74
N THR A 56 18.31 4.21 -16.08
CA THR A 56 16.95 3.68 -16.29
C THR A 56 15.90 4.73 -15.95
N ALA A 57 16.09 5.47 -14.86
CA ALA A 57 15.17 6.50 -14.44
C ALA A 57 15.10 7.67 -15.42
N ARG A 58 16.24 8.17 -15.91
CA ARG A 58 16.29 9.20 -16.97
C ARG A 58 15.58 8.74 -18.23
N ARG A 59 15.76 7.47 -18.62
CA ARG A 59 15.07 6.89 -19.77
C ARG A 59 13.56 6.78 -19.55
N SER A 60 13.14 6.34 -18.38
CA SER A 60 11.72 6.29 -17.99
C SER A 60 11.08 7.67 -18.08
N ILE A 61 11.72 8.70 -17.51
CA ILE A 61 11.24 10.09 -17.57
C ILE A 61 11.07 10.53 -19.02
N TYR A 62 12.09 10.36 -19.86
CA TYR A 62 12.02 10.73 -21.27
C TYR A 62 10.89 9.99 -22.02
N GLN A 63 10.74 8.68 -21.79
CA GLN A 63 9.67 7.89 -22.39
C GLN A 63 8.28 8.31 -21.88
N ALA A 64 8.18 8.65 -20.59
CA ALA A 64 6.95 9.07 -19.94
C ALA A 64 6.51 10.48 -20.37
N THR A 65 7.43 11.41 -20.64
CA THR A 65 7.08 12.78 -21.00
C THR A 65 7.15 13.03 -22.50
N ALA A 66 8.32 12.86 -23.13
CA ALA A 66 8.56 13.20 -24.52
C ALA A 66 7.91 12.23 -25.52
N ARG A 67 7.56 11.02 -25.07
CA ARG A 67 6.94 9.98 -25.91
C ARG A 67 5.58 9.52 -25.39
N ARG A 68 4.91 10.34 -24.57
CA ARG A 68 3.70 9.99 -23.84
C ARG A 68 2.55 9.42 -24.69
N GLU A 69 2.44 9.85 -25.95
CA GLU A 69 1.40 9.43 -26.89
C GLU A 69 1.90 8.52 -28.03
N SER A 70 3.18 8.13 -28.00
CA SER A 70 3.77 7.38 -29.12
C SER A 70 3.03 6.07 -29.37
N LYS A 71 2.36 5.98 -30.53
CA LYS A 71 1.64 4.77 -30.99
C LYS A 71 2.59 3.60 -31.28
N LEU A 72 3.90 3.84 -31.32
CA LEU A 72 4.92 2.81 -31.50
C LEU A 72 5.12 1.97 -30.24
N ALA A 73 4.73 2.47 -29.07
CA ALA A 73 4.77 1.71 -27.82
C ALA A 73 3.56 0.76 -27.76
N LYS A 74 3.74 -0.47 -28.26
CA LYS A 74 2.80 -1.56 -27.94
C LYS A 74 3.16 -2.10 -26.55
N PRO A 75 2.18 -2.32 -25.64
CA PRO A 75 2.40 -2.75 -24.26
C PRO A 75 3.24 -4.03 -24.06
N THR A 76 3.55 -4.76 -25.12
CA THR A 76 4.21 -6.08 -25.10
C THR A 76 5.31 -6.25 -26.15
N GLN A 77 5.67 -5.22 -26.94
CA GLN A 77 6.71 -5.33 -27.98
C GLN A 77 7.86 -4.34 -27.72
N TYR A 78 8.59 -4.58 -26.63
CA TYR A 78 9.84 -3.86 -26.36
C TYR A 78 11.02 -4.74 -26.79
N SER A 79 12.04 -4.11 -27.39
CA SER A 79 13.30 -4.77 -27.75
C SER A 79 14.39 -4.41 -26.75
N ASP A 80 15.52 -5.10 -26.79
CA ASP A 80 16.69 -4.70 -26.00
C ASP A 80 17.30 -3.37 -26.45
N SER A 81 17.10 -3.00 -27.72
CA SER A 81 17.47 -1.68 -28.25
C SER A 81 16.54 -0.58 -27.75
N GLU A 82 15.28 -0.91 -27.49
CA GLU A 82 14.26 0.02 -27.01
C GLU A 82 13.43 -0.53 -25.84
N PRO A 83 14.06 -0.76 -24.67
CA PRO A 83 13.37 -1.29 -23.50
C PRO A 83 12.32 -0.32 -22.96
N LEU A 84 11.26 -0.88 -22.40
CA LEU A 84 10.35 -0.14 -21.51
C LEU A 84 11.03 0.05 -20.16
N CYS A 85 11.27 1.31 -19.79
CA CYS A 85 11.79 1.65 -18.48
C CYS A 85 10.69 2.23 -17.60
N CYS A 86 10.58 1.76 -16.36
CA CYS A 86 9.66 2.30 -15.36
C CYS A 86 10.43 2.61 -14.08
N VAL A 87 9.95 3.60 -13.33
CA VAL A 87 10.47 3.88 -11.99
C VAL A 87 9.30 3.95 -11.03
N LEU A 88 9.41 3.27 -9.91
CA LEU A 88 8.39 3.25 -8.87
C LEU A 88 8.94 3.79 -7.56
N ASN A 89 8.07 4.41 -6.77
CA ASN A 89 8.33 4.91 -5.42
C ASN A 89 9.51 5.89 -5.34
N VAL A 90 9.56 6.88 -6.23
CA VAL A 90 10.46 8.03 -6.07
C VAL A 90 9.87 8.94 -5.00
N TRP A 91 10.44 8.94 -3.80
CA TRP A 91 10.01 9.85 -2.73
C TRP A 91 10.45 11.27 -3.06
N VAL A 92 9.51 12.22 -3.07
CA VAL A 92 9.78 13.62 -3.43
C VAL A 92 9.43 14.57 -2.29
N GLU A 93 10.17 15.68 -2.23
CA GLU A 93 9.89 16.82 -1.35
C GLU A 93 9.19 17.94 -2.13
N GLY A 94 8.54 18.87 -1.42
CA GLY A 94 7.89 20.05 -2.01
C GLY A 94 6.54 19.79 -2.70
N ILE A 95 6.19 18.53 -2.96
CA ILE A 95 4.85 18.14 -3.44
C ILE A 95 4.02 17.70 -2.25
N ILE A 96 2.86 18.33 -2.07
CA ILE A 96 1.96 18.04 -0.94
C ILE A 96 0.74 17.29 -1.48
N LEU A 97 0.49 16.13 -0.88
CA LEU A 97 -0.76 15.40 -1.00
C LEU A 97 -1.25 15.12 0.43
N THR A 98 -2.51 15.40 0.70
CA THR A 98 -3.11 15.19 2.02
C THR A 98 -4.29 14.23 1.88
N PRO A 99 -4.51 13.33 2.85
CA PRO A 99 -5.72 12.51 2.87
C PRO A 99 -6.97 13.40 2.72
N PRO A 100 -8.04 12.91 2.06
CA PRO A 100 -9.24 13.71 1.81
C PRO A 100 -9.86 14.28 3.09
N THR A 101 -10.13 15.59 3.14
CA THR A 101 -10.63 16.31 4.33
C THR A 101 -12.05 15.95 4.76
N ARG A 102 -12.83 15.30 3.88
CA ARG A 102 -14.18 14.76 4.21
C ARG A 102 -14.13 13.33 4.75
N ILE A 103 -12.93 12.79 4.96
CA ILE A 103 -12.71 11.68 5.88
C ILE A 103 -12.70 12.36 7.25
N ASP A 104 -13.90 12.47 7.82
CA ASP A 104 -14.32 13.26 8.98
C ASP A 104 -13.32 13.32 10.14
N SER A 105 -13.53 14.30 11.01
CA SER A 105 -12.97 14.41 12.37
C SER A 105 -13.10 13.16 13.27
N SER A 106 -13.71 12.08 12.77
CA SER A 106 -13.80 10.75 13.38
C SER A 106 -12.63 9.82 13.07
N TYR A 107 -11.93 10.02 11.95
CA TYR A 107 -10.90 9.10 11.49
C TYR A 107 -9.56 9.43 12.13
N LEU A 108 -9.24 8.70 13.18
CA LEU A 108 -8.00 8.85 13.92
C LEU A 108 -6.83 8.35 13.07
N LEU A 109 -6.13 9.26 12.39
CA LEU A 109 -4.96 8.95 11.54
C LEU A 109 -3.84 8.34 12.39
N CYS A 110 -3.35 7.17 11.99
CA CYS A 110 -2.33 6.39 12.71
C CYS A 110 -0.89 6.92 12.56
N GLY A 111 -0.70 8.24 12.37
CA GLY A 111 0.61 8.88 12.36
C GLY A 111 1.50 8.55 11.15
N ASP A 112 0.92 8.08 10.04
CA ASP A 112 1.66 7.84 8.79
C ASP A 112 2.27 9.13 8.23
N THR A 113 3.47 9.02 7.64
CA THR A 113 4.07 10.13 6.90
C THR A 113 3.39 10.27 5.55
N THR A 114 2.85 11.44 5.25
CA THR A 114 2.21 11.75 3.96
C THR A 114 3.23 12.19 2.90
N THR A 115 4.44 11.63 2.93
CA THR A 115 5.46 11.89 1.91
C THR A 115 5.00 11.30 0.58
N VAL A 116 5.03 12.10 -0.48
CA VAL A 116 4.55 11.69 -1.80
C VAL A 116 5.56 10.75 -2.45
N GLY A 117 5.10 9.55 -2.79
CA GLY A 117 5.80 8.63 -3.69
C GLY A 117 5.35 8.87 -5.13
N VAL A 118 6.30 9.01 -6.06
CA VAL A 118 6.03 9.22 -7.48
C VAL A 118 6.43 8.01 -8.30
N ASN A 119 5.47 7.50 -9.08
CA ASN A 119 5.65 6.48 -10.10
C ASN A 119 5.77 7.15 -11.47
N ILE A 120 6.84 6.82 -12.19
CA ILE A 120 7.15 7.33 -13.52
C ILE A 120 6.98 6.18 -14.50
N THR A 121 5.93 6.26 -15.29
CA THR A 121 5.53 5.16 -16.17
C THR A 121 5.28 5.67 -17.58
N PRO A 122 5.94 5.12 -18.59
CA PRO A 122 5.58 5.35 -19.98
C PRO A 122 4.23 4.74 -20.35
N ARG A 123 3.72 5.11 -21.53
CA ARG A 123 2.55 4.46 -22.13
C ARG A 123 2.81 2.97 -22.33
N GLY A 124 1.82 2.15 -22.00
CA GLY A 124 1.90 0.69 -22.12
C GLY A 124 2.52 0.00 -20.91
N SER A 125 3.00 0.75 -19.90
CA SER A 125 3.34 0.19 -18.60
C SER A 125 2.09 -0.34 -17.88
N TYR A 126 2.27 -1.39 -17.10
CA TYR A 126 1.26 -1.88 -16.18
C TYR A 126 1.87 -2.23 -14.82
N VAL A 127 1.08 -2.05 -13.77
CA VAL A 127 1.31 -2.61 -12.44
C VAL A 127 0.23 -3.65 -12.22
N ASP A 128 0.65 -4.88 -11.97
CA ASP A 128 -0.24 -6.04 -11.81
C ASP A 128 -1.13 -5.91 -10.56
N LEU A 129 -2.07 -6.84 -10.36
CA LEU A 129 -2.97 -6.84 -9.22
C LEU A 129 -2.20 -6.88 -7.88
N HIS A 130 -2.39 -5.86 -7.05
CA HIS A 130 -1.77 -5.71 -5.73
C HIS A 130 -2.71 -4.98 -4.76
N CYS A 131 -2.28 -4.86 -3.50
CA CYS A 131 -2.85 -3.97 -2.49
C CYS A 131 -1.71 -3.19 -1.82
N ASP A 132 -1.96 -1.97 -1.36
CA ASP A 132 -0.94 -1.07 -0.83
C ASP A 132 -0.57 -1.39 0.63
N ILE A 133 -0.08 -2.60 0.88
CA ILE A 133 0.33 -3.08 2.22
C ILE A 133 -0.87 -3.01 3.20
N GLY A 134 -2.06 -3.28 2.66
CA GLY A 134 -3.32 -3.13 3.36
C GLY A 134 -3.68 -1.70 3.75
N ARG A 135 -2.89 -0.65 3.48
CA ARG A 135 -3.25 0.74 3.82
C ARG A 135 -4.25 1.33 2.83
N SER A 136 -4.88 2.43 3.23
CA SER A 136 -5.55 3.32 2.29
C SER A 136 -4.51 4.08 1.48
N GLY A 137 -4.88 4.43 0.24
CA GLY A 137 -4.01 5.11 -0.71
C GLY A 137 -4.75 6.26 -1.39
N LEU A 138 -4.16 7.45 -1.40
CA LEU A 138 -4.63 8.55 -2.24
C LEU A 138 -3.65 8.70 -3.40
N SER A 139 -4.14 8.56 -4.64
CA SER A 139 -3.33 8.64 -5.85
C SER A 139 -3.87 9.69 -6.82
N THR A 140 -2.98 10.41 -7.48
CA THR A 140 -3.30 11.38 -8.54
C THR A 140 -2.29 11.26 -9.67
N VAL A 141 -2.65 11.76 -10.86
CA VAL A 141 -1.73 11.89 -11.99
C VAL A 141 -1.45 13.35 -12.29
N TYR A 142 -0.25 13.65 -12.79
CA TYR A 142 0.16 15.02 -13.11
C TYR A 142 0.31 15.25 -14.61
N GLY A 143 0.01 16.47 -15.05
CA GLY A 143 0.11 16.87 -16.45
C GLY A 143 -0.88 16.14 -17.35
N LEU A 144 -0.39 15.62 -18.48
CA LEU A 144 -1.18 14.84 -19.45
C LEU A 144 -1.10 13.32 -19.20
N CYS A 145 -0.64 12.90 -18.03
CA CYS A 145 -0.62 11.49 -17.67
C CYS A 145 -2.06 10.98 -17.55
N GLU A 146 -2.30 9.79 -18.09
CA GLU A 146 -3.58 9.10 -17.98
C GLU A 146 -3.35 7.64 -17.60
N LYS A 147 -4.22 7.16 -16.71
CA LYS A 147 -4.20 5.78 -16.24
C LYS A 147 -5.59 5.17 -16.26
N VAL A 148 -5.64 3.87 -16.48
CA VAL A 148 -6.82 3.04 -16.26
C VAL A 148 -6.54 2.13 -15.09
N LEU A 149 -7.38 2.20 -14.07
CA LEU A 149 -7.31 1.36 -12.88
C LEU A 149 -8.43 0.34 -12.93
N ILE A 150 -8.11 -0.91 -12.60
CA ILE A 150 -9.09 -1.96 -12.36
C ILE A 150 -9.07 -2.24 -10.86
N LEU A 151 -10.20 -2.06 -10.20
CA LEU A 151 -10.33 -2.06 -8.75
C LEU A 151 -11.31 -3.15 -8.32
N PHE A 152 -10.99 -3.85 -7.23
CA PHE A 152 -11.89 -4.83 -6.63
C PHE A 152 -11.99 -4.58 -5.12
N PRO A 153 -13.20 -4.66 -4.54
CA PRO A 153 -13.39 -4.54 -3.10
C PRO A 153 -12.69 -5.69 -2.35
N PRO A 154 -12.23 -5.47 -1.11
CA PRO A 154 -11.59 -6.48 -0.29
C PRO A 154 -12.62 -7.45 0.34
N THR A 155 -13.46 -8.08 -0.48
CA THR A 155 -14.34 -9.14 0.00
C THR A 155 -13.52 -10.35 0.42
N GLU A 156 -14.07 -11.18 1.31
CA GLU A 156 -13.40 -12.41 1.75
C GLU A 156 -13.01 -13.30 0.57
N LYS A 157 -13.90 -13.45 -0.40
CA LYS A 157 -13.64 -14.19 -1.64
C LYS A 157 -12.49 -13.57 -2.43
N ASN A 158 -12.51 -12.25 -2.66
CA ASN A 158 -11.47 -11.56 -3.44
C ASN A 158 -10.10 -11.67 -2.77
N LEU A 159 -10.04 -11.49 -1.45
CA LEU A 159 -8.82 -11.60 -0.66
C LEU A 159 -8.25 -13.02 -0.66
N ASN A 160 -9.11 -14.05 -0.55
CA ASN A 160 -8.68 -15.44 -0.63
C ASN A 160 -8.16 -15.82 -2.04
N LEU A 161 -8.84 -15.35 -3.10
CA LEU A 161 -8.37 -15.53 -4.48
C LEU A 161 -7.02 -14.82 -4.69
N PHE A 162 -6.88 -13.59 -4.20
CA PHE A 162 -5.63 -12.87 -4.22
C PHE A 162 -4.52 -13.65 -3.52
N ALA A 163 -4.72 -14.06 -2.27
CA ALA A 163 -3.74 -14.84 -1.51
C ALA A 163 -3.32 -16.14 -2.21
N SER A 164 -4.25 -16.83 -2.89
CA SER A 164 -3.96 -18.06 -3.66
C SER A 164 -2.98 -17.86 -4.83
N THR A 165 -2.68 -16.61 -5.19
CA THR A 165 -1.73 -16.23 -6.23
C THR A 165 -0.45 -15.58 -5.69
N ALA A 166 -0.17 -15.71 -4.39
CA ALA A 166 1.06 -15.22 -3.78
C ALA A 166 2.31 -15.75 -4.53
N GLY A 167 3.28 -14.86 -4.77
CA GLY A 167 4.50 -15.18 -5.50
C GLY A 167 4.35 -15.37 -7.01
N LEU A 168 3.12 -15.31 -7.56
CA LEU A 168 2.89 -15.45 -9.00
C LEU A 168 2.86 -14.09 -9.70
N HIS A 169 3.38 -14.04 -10.94
CA HIS A 169 3.19 -12.91 -11.85
C HIS A 169 1.87 -13.03 -12.63
N ASN A 170 1.41 -11.90 -13.16
CA ASN A 170 0.20 -11.75 -13.98
C ASN A 170 -1.07 -12.19 -13.24
N ARG A 171 -1.16 -11.81 -11.97
CA ARG A 171 -2.24 -12.17 -11.05
C ARG A 171 -3.58 -11.70 -11.59
N LEU A 172 -3.66 -10.47 -12.14
CA LEU A 172 -4.90 -9.99 -12.76
C LEU A 172 -5.38 -10.93 -13.87
N ALA A 173 -4.48 -11.41 -14.74
CA ALA A 173 -4.84 -12.31 -15.83
C ALA A 173 -5.26 -13.72 -15.35
N ARG A 174 -4.82 -14.13 -14.15
CA ARG A 174 -5.09 -15.46 -13.58
C ARG A 174 -6.43 -15.54 -12.83
N ILE A 175 -6.81 -14.46 -12.16
CA ILE A 175 -7.97 -14.45 -11.25
C ILE A 175 -8.95 -13.30 -11.51
N GLY A 176 -8.65 -12.36 -12.40
CA GLY A 176 -9.46 -11.16 -12.60
C GLY A 176 -10.91 -11.44 -13.02
N ASP A 177 -11.15 -12.52 -13.77
CA ASP A 177 -12.48 -13.00 -14.17
C ASP A 177 -13.28 -13.64 -13.01
N LYS A 178 -12.61 -13.97 -11.90
CA LYS A 178 -13.20 -14.60 -10.71
C LYS A 178 -13.45 -13.61 -9.57
N LEU A 179 -12.82 -12.44 -9.63
CA LEU A 179 -13.01 -11.37 -8.65
C LEU A 179 -14.37 -10.71 -8.84
N GLU A 180 -15.00 -10.33 -7.73
CA GLU A 180 -16.34 -9.73 -7.72
C GLU A 180 -16.30 -8.22 -7.43
N GLY A 181 -17.34 -7.50 -7.87
CA GLY A 181 -17.50 -6.07 -7.60
C GLY A 181 -16.48 -5.18 -8.31
N GLY A 182 -15.91 -5.65 -9.42
CA GLY A 182 -14.89 -4.93 -10.18
C GLY A 182 -15.36 -3.57 -10.72
N LEU A 183 -14.53 -2.55 -10.58
CA LEU A 183 -14.71 -1.22 -11.17
C LEU A 183 -13.55 -0.91 -12.11
N VAL A 184 -13.84 -0.22 -13.21
CA VAL A 184 -12.81 0.33 -14.10
C VAL A 184 -12.88 1.85 -14.02
N VAL A 185 -11.75 2.47 -13.69
CA VAL A 185 -11.65 3.92 -13.48
C VAL A 185 -10.58 4.50 -14.40
N GLN A 186 -10.95 5.53 -15.16
CA GLN A 186 -9.98 6.36 -15.86
C GLN A 186 -9.56 7.51 -14.93
N LEU A 187 -8.26 7.65 -14.71
CA LEU A 187 -7.67 8.67 -13.87
C LEU A 187 -6.89 9.67 -14.76
N HIS A 188 -7.24 10.94 -14.62
CA HIS A 188 -6.61 12.09 -15.27
C HIS A 188 -6.37 13.20 -14.24
N SER A 189 -5.60 14.23 -14.59
CA SER A 189 -5.01 15.19 -13.64
C SER A 189 -5.98 16.13 -12.93
N SER A 190 -7.27 16.10 -13.26
CA SER A 190 -8.30 16.84 -12.53
C SER A 190 -8.96 16.02 -11.41
N LEU A 191 -8.54 14.77 -11.20
CA LEU A 191 -9.10 13.86 -10.21
C LEU A 191 -7.98 13.16 -9.46
N ALA A 192 -8.20 12.92 -8.17
CA ALA A 192 -7.47 11.92 -7.41
C ALA A 192 -8.41 10.75 -7.08
N ILE A 193 -7.83 9.58 -6.85
CA ILE A 193 -8.54 8.40 -6.39
C ILE A 193 -8.12 8.06 -4.97
N ASP A 194 -9.10 8.01 -4.09
CA ASP A 194 -9.01 7.50 -2.72
C ASP A 194 -9.38 6.01 -2.74
N LEU A 195 -8.38 5.17 -2.48
CA LEU A 195 -8.44 3.72 -2.42
C LEU A 195 -8.54 3.31 -0.94
N PRO A 196 -9.63 2.65 -0.53
CA PRO A 196 -9.76 2.19 0.85
C PRO A 196 -8.78 1.04 1.14
N SER A 197 -8.48 0.88 2.42
CA SER A 197 -7.66 -0.22 2.93
C SER A 197 -8.09 -1.60 2.38
N GLY A 198 -7.10 -2.36 1.92
CA GLY A 198 -7.27 -3.71 1.35
C GLY A 198 -7.77 -3.74 -0.10
N ALA A 199 -8.13 -2.60 -0.71
CA ALA A 199 -8.60 -2.57 -2.10
C ALA A 199 -7.56 -3.19 -3.05
N LEU A 200 -7.98 -4.24 -3.76
CA LEU A 200 -7.14 -4.87 -4.76
C LEU A 200 -7.21 -4.05 -6.04
N HIS A 201 -6.07 -3.75 -6.64
CA HIS A 201 -6.06 -2.96 -7.86
C HIS A 201 -4.89 -3.27 -8.79
N ALA A 202 -5.11 -3.01 -10.07
CA ALA A 202 -4.11 -3.03 -11.12
C ALA A 202 -4.17 -1.71 -11.90
N VAL A 203 -3.02 -1.25 -12.41
CA VAL A 203 -2.87 0.09 -13.00
C VAL A 203 -2.26 -0.04 -14.39
N PHE A 204 -2.91 0.52 -15.40
CA PHE A 204 -2.42 0.58 -16.77
C PHE A 204 -2.17 2.03 -17.17
N THR A 205 -1.00 2.31 -17.73
CA THR A 205 -0.66 3.66 -18.21
C THR A 205 -1.06 3.81 -19.67
N THR A 206 -2.11 4.58 -19.93
CA THR A 206 -2.60 4.89 -21.29
C THR A 206 -1.91 6.10 -21.88
N ALA A 207 -1.54 7.09 -21.06
CA ALA A 207 -0.64 8.18 -21.46
C ALA A 207 0.49 8.32 -20.44
N GLY A 208 1.73 8.33 -20.94
CA GLY A 208 2.92 8.38 -20.10
C GLY A 208 2.94 9.60 -19.17
N GLY A 209 3.58 9.45 -18.01
CA GLY A 209 3.85 10.57 -17.11
C GLY A 209 4.03 10.13 -15.66
N PHE A 210 3.59 11.00 -14.75
CA PHE A 210 3.80 10.89 -13.30
C PHE A 210 2.49 10.56 -12.58
N LEU A 211 2.51 9.56 -11.72
CA LEU A 211 1.49 9.33 -10.69
C LEU A 211 2.11 9.58 -9.33
N GLY A 212 1.53 10.50 -8.56
CA GLY A 212 1.88 10.71 -7.17
C GLY A 212 0.88 10.02 -6.27
N GLY A 213 1.34 9.48 -5.16
CA GLY A 213 0.45 8.93 -4.15
C GLY A 213 1.03 9.02 -2.75
N ILE A 214 0.13 8.93 -1.78
CA ILE A 214 0.43 8.72 -0.37
C ILE A 214 -0.34 7.51 0.11
N ASN A 215 0.21 6.83 1.11
CA ASN A 215 -0.49 5.79 1.84
C ASN A 215 -0.69 6.24 3.28
N TYR A 216 -1.84 5.94 3.84
CA TYR A 216 -2.20 6.28 5.21
C TYR A 216 -3.10 5.21 5.83
N SER A 217 -3.12 5.18 7.14
CA SER A 217 -3.92 4.28 7.94
C SER A 217 -4.76 5.09 8.92
N ILE A 218 -5.97 4.62 9.15
CA ILE A 218 -6.94 5.15 10.11
C ILE A 218 -7.36 4.01 11.03
N VAL A 219 -7.70 4.31 12.28
CA VAL A 219 -8.01 3.28 13.28
C VAL A 219 -9.09 2.30 12.81
N GLU A 220 -10.14 2.81 12.15
CA GLU A 220 -11.27 2.04 11.63
C GLU A 220 -10.88 0.98 10.59
N GLU A 221 -9.72 1.16 9.94
CA GLU A 221 -9.24 0.26 8.89
C GLU A 221 -8.21 -0.76 9.38
N LEU A 222 -7.70 -0.64 10.61
CA LEU A 222 -6.81 -1.64 11.20
C LEU A 222 -7.38 -3.08 11.13
N PRO A 223 -8.70 -3.33 11.30
CA PRO A 223 -9.25 -4.67 11.15
C PRO A 223 -9.09 -5.26 9.75
N ILE A 224 -9.24 -4.46 8.69
CA ILE A 224 -9.10 -4.92 7.31
C ILE A 224 -7.62 -5.04 6.90
N MET A 225 -6.73 -4.22 7.47
CA MET A 225 -5.28 -4.43 7.39
C MET A 225 -4.89 -5.80 7.98
N ALA A 226 -5.34 -6.11 9.20
CA ALA A 226 -5.08 -7.38 9.85
C ALA A 226 -5.62 -8.57 9.04
N ARG A 227 -6.84 -8.44 8.50
CA ARG A 227 -7.45 -9.47 7.62
C ARG A 227 -6.63 -9.70 6.36
N THR A 228 -6.11 -8.63 5.74
CA THR A 228 -5.27 -8.72 4.53
C THR A 228 -3.96 -9.45 4.80
N ILE A 229 -3.37 -9.29 5.99
CA ILE A 229 -2.21 -10.07 6.42
C ILE A 229 -2.60 -11.52 6.66
N LEU A 230 -3.67 -11.76 7.43
CA LEU A 230 -4.16 -13.10 7.78
C LEU A 230 -4.35 -14.00 6.56
N VAL A 231 -5.00 -13.51 5.51
CA VAL A 231 -5.22 -14.30 4.28
C VAL A 231 -3.92 -14.63 3.55
N GLN A 232 -2.87 -13.81 3.71
CA GLN A 232 -1.58 -14.00 3.05
C GLN A 232 -0.62 -14.89 3.87
N LEU A 233 -0.85 -15.07 5.17
CA LEU A 233 0.02 -15.88 6.04
C LEU A 233 0.29 -17.31 5.51
N PRO A 234 -0.67 -18.04 4.90
CA PRO A 234 -0.38 -19.34 4.30
C PRO A 234 0.68 -19.29 3.18
N GLY A 235 0.84 -18.14 2.53
CA GLY A 235 1.86 -17.89 1.52
C GLY A 235 3.19 -17.38 2.07
N PHE A 236 3.39 -17.36 3.39
CA PHE A 236 4.56 -16.76 4.04
C PHE A 236 5.88 -17.23 3.44
N GLU A 237 6.06 -18.54 3.24
CA GLU A 237 7.29 -19.12 2.68
C GLU A 237 7.64 -18.59 1.28
N HIS A 238 6.64 -18.18 0.50
CA HIS A 238 6.81 -17.71 -0.88
C HIS A 238 7.02 -16.20 -0.98
N ASN A 239 6.68 -15.44 0.07
CA ASN A 239 6.71 -13.97 0.05
C ASN A 239 6.99 -13.36 1.43
N GLN A 240 8.03 -13.86 2.10
CA GLN A 240 8.36 -13.48 3.49
C GLN A 240 8.56 -11.97 3.65
N ASP A 241 9.36 -11.34 2.78
CA ASP A 241 9.71 -9.93 2.90
C ASP A 241 8.49 -9.00 2.82
N ALA A 242 7.57 -9.27 1.89
CA ALA A 242 6.36 -8.46 1.76
C ALA A 242 5.44 -8.64 2.98
N ILE A 243 5.24 -9.88 3.44
CA ILE A 243 4.37 -10.13 4.60
C ILE A 243 4.97 -9.56 5.89
N LEU A 244 6.30 -9.62 6.05
CA LEU A 244 6.98 -8.99 7.18
C LEU A 244 6.84 -7.46 7.14
N GLU A 245 6.92 -6.85 5.96
CA GLU A 245 6.67 -5.42 5.80
C GLU A 245 5.21 -5.07 6.14
N ASP A 246 4.24 -5.86 5.67
CA ASP A 246 2.83 -5.67 6.01
C ASP A 246 2.58 -5.73 7.52
N ILE A 247 3.17 -6.72 8.20
CA ILE A 247 3.10 -6.84 9.66
C ILE A 247 3.76 -5.63 10.33
N ARG A 248 4.93 -5.16 9.85
CA ARG A 248 5.61 -3.99 10.41
C ARG A 248 4.73 -2.74 10.36
N VAL A 249 4.17 -2.48 9.18
CA VAL A 249 3.31 -1.32 8.93
C VAL A 249 2.07 -1.39 9.80
N TYR A 250 1.40 -2.55 9.86
CA TYR A 250 0.23 -2.76 10.71
C TYR A 250 0.54 -2.56 12.21
N LEU A 251 1.63 -3.13 12.72
CA LEU A 251 2.02 -2.98 14.13
C LEU A 251 2.31 -1.52 14.48
N SER A 252 2.95 -0.78 13.58
CA SER A 252 3.18 0.66 13.75
C SER A 252 1.86 1.42 13.81
N ALA A 253 0.95 1.16 12.86
CA ALA A 253 -0.35 1.82 12.78
C ALA A 253 -1.23 1.49 14.00
N LEU A 254 -1.24 0.24 14.46
CA LEU A 254 -1.95 -0.20 15.65
C LEU A 254 -1.45 0.52 16.91
N ARG A 255 -0.13 0.61 17.10
CA ARG A 255 0.45 1.31 18.26
C ARG A 255 0.10 2.80 18.29
N SER A 256 0.16 3.45 17.13
CA SER A 256 -0.29 4.84 16.99
C SER A 256 -1.78 4.96 17.28
N GLY A 257 -2.60 4.10 16.65
CA GLY A 257 -4.06 4.10 16.80
C GLY A 257 -4.54 3.91 18.24
N LEU A 258 -3.93 2.99 18.99
CA LEU A 258 -4.23 2.80 20.42
C LEU A 258 -3.90 4.02 21.29
N SER A 259 -3.01 4.90 20.82
CA SER A 259 -2.63 6.12 21.53
C SER A 259 -3.58 7.29 21.26
N LEU A 260 -4.53 7.13 20.34
CA LEU A 260 -5.48 8.17 19.92
C LEU A 260 -6.82 8.14 20.67
N ASP A 261 -6.96 7.22 21.64
CA ASP A 261 -8.19 7.03 22.44
C ASP A 261 -9.47 6.91 21.58
N PRO A 262 -9.54 5.92 20.66
CA PRO A 262 -10.68 5.76 19.77
C PRO A 262 -11.97 5.42 20.53
N PRO A 263 -13.15 5.79 19.98
CA PRO A 263 -14.44 5.33 20.48
C PRO A 263 -14.50 3.81 20.66
N HIS A 264 -15.22 3.33 21.66
CA HIS A 264 -15.27 1.91 22.03
C HIS A 264 -15.74 0.99 20.88
N ASP A 265 -16.73 1.43 20.12
CA ASP A 265 -17.27 0.72 18.95
C ASP A 265 -16.26 0.62 17.79
N VAL A 266 -15.30 1.55 17.72
CA VAL A 266 -14.15 1.50 16.80
C VAL A 266 -13.00 0.67 17.38
N LEU A 267 -12.76 0.75 18.68
CA LEU A 267 -11.66 0.03 19.35
C LEU A 267 -11.90 -1.49 19.43
N ALA A 268 -13.15 -1.91 19.65
CA ALA A 268 -13.50 -3.32 19.81
C ALA A 268 -13.06 -4.20 18.62
N PRO A 269 -13.40 -3.86 17.36
CA PRO A 269 -12.99 -4.65 16.20
C PRO A 269 -11.47 -4.63 15.99
N VAL A 270 -10.80 -3.51 16.33
CA VAL A 270 -9.35 -3.38 16.24
C VAL A 270 -8.66 -4.38 17.16
N ILE A 271 -9.03 -4.40 18.45
CA ILE A 271 -8.48 -5.34 19.44
C ILE A 271 -8.75 -6.80 19.03
N LYS A 272 -9.97 -7.11 18.61
CA LYS A 272 -10.33 -8.45 18.14
C LYS A 272 -9.49 -8.89 16.94
N SER A 273 -9.27 -7.99 15.98
CA SER A 273 -8.46 -8.26 14.81
C SER A 273 -6.99 -8.50 15.15
N TRP A 274 -6.45 -7.75 16.13
CA TRP A 274 -5.09 -7.94 16.64
C TRP A 274 -4.91 -9.34 17.23
N PHE A 275 -5.78 -9.75 18.15
CA PHE A 275 -5.67 -11.06 18.79
C PHE A 275 -5.77 -12.21 17.78
N THR A 276 -6.66 -12.07 16.79
CA THR A 276 -6.80 -13.07 15.71
C THR A 276 -5.49 -13.19 14.90
N LEU A 277 -4.88 -12.06 14.55
CA LEU A 277 -3.61 -12.02 13.83
C LEU A 277 -2.44 -12.54 14.69
N GLU A 278 -2.35 -12.11 15.95
CA GLU A 278 -1.32 -12.56 16.89
C GLU A 278 -1.33 -14.08 17.08
N HIS A 279 -2.51 -14.66 17.32
CA HIS A 279 -2.69 -16.09 17.45
C HIS A 279 -2.25 -16.84 16.19
N SER A 280 -2.65 -16.34 15.01
CA SER A 280 -2.27 -16.95 13.74
C SER A 280 -0.76 -16.88 13.49
N MET A 281 -0.12 -15.74 13.78
CA MET A 281 1.33 -15.57 13.67
C MET A 281 2.11 -16.47 14.65
N ALA A 282 1.53 -16.82 15.81
CA ALA A 282 2.19 -17.69 16.78
C ALA A 282 2.40 -19.12 16.26
N SER A 283 1.62 -19.55 15.27
CA SER A 283 1.79 -20.85 14.60
C SER A 283 2.96 -20.90 13.60
N ILE A 284 3.61 -19.76 13.34
CA ILE A 284 4.73 -19.64 12.40
C ILE A 284 5.99 -19.27 13.19
N ASP A 285 6.92 -20.23 13.34
CA ASP A 285 8.13 -20.09 14.19
C ASP A 285 8.90 -18.80 13.92
N ALA A 286 9.12 -18.46 12.64
CA ALA A 286 9.83 -17.24 12.24
C ALA A 286 9.13 -15.96 12.71
N LEU A 287 7.80 -15.91 12.68
CA LEU A 287 7.01 -14.75 13.09
C LEU A 287 6.83 -14.67 14.60
N SER A 288 6.83 -15.81 15.29
CA SER A 288 6.65 -15.88 16.75
C SER A 288 7.69 -15.03 17.50
N GLN A 289 8.94 -15.03 17.00
CA GLN A 289 10.06 -14.32 17.61
C GLN A 289 10.27 -12.91 17.04
N TRP A 290 9.95 -12.70 15.76
CA TRP A 290 10.33 -11.49 15.02
C TRP A 290 9.74 -10.20 15.58
N CYS A 291 8.49 -10.23 16.06
CA CYS A 291 7.78 -9.05 16.55
C CYS A 291 7.63 -8.96 18.07
N LEU A 292 8.42 -9.72 18.85
CA LEU A 292 8.27 -9.79 20.33
C LEU A 292 8.27 -8.44 21.03
N LYS A 293 9.12 -7.50 20.58
CA LYS A 293 9.22 -6.16 21.18
C LYS A 293 7.94 -5.35 20.95
N ASP A 294 7.39 -5.39 19.74
CA ASP A 294 6.16 -4.67 19.41
C ASP A 294 4.93 -5.34 20.03
N LYS A 295 4.87 -6.68 20.06
CA LYS A 295 3.85 -7.43 20.82
C LYS A 295 3.80 -7.00 22.28
N ARG A 296 4.95 -6.98 22.97
CA ARG A 296 5.03 -6.51 24.37
C ARG A 296 4.53 -5.08 24.54
N ARG A 297 4.88 -4.17 23.62
CA ARG A 297 4.44 -2.77 23.66
C ARG A 297 2.93 -2.67 23.49
N ILE A 298 2.36 -3.38 22.52
CA ILE A 298 0.91 -3.46 22.31
C ILE A 298 0.23 -4.04 23.55
N SER A 299 0.74 -5.12 24.13
CA SER A 299 0.18 -5.69 25.36
C SER A 299 0.18 -4.70 26.52
N VAL A 300 1.24 -3.89 26.68
CA VAL A 300 1.28 -2.83 27.70
C VAL A 300 0.21 -1.77 27.43
N GLN A 301 0.12 -1.24 26.20
CA GLN A 301 -0.91 -0.26 25.85
C GLN A 301 -2.32 -0.80 26.05
N LEU A 302 -2.58 -2.05 25.65
CA LEU A 302 -3.87 -2.71 25.89
C LEU A 302 -4.15 -2.87 27.40
N ASN A 303 -3.13 -3.15 28.22
CA ASN A 303 -3.29 -3.21 29.68
C ASN A 303 -3.56 -1.83 30.30
N ASP A 304 -3.06 -0.75 29.71
CA ASP A 304 -3.33 0.62 30.17
C ASP A 304 -4.75 1.08 29.78
N LEU A 305 -5.35 0.46 28.75
CA LEU A 305 -6.76 0.65 28.38
C LEU A 305 -7.72 -0.17 29.28
N ARG A 306 -7.26 -1.27 29.90
CA ARG A 306 -8.07 -2.12 30.80
C ARG A 306 -8.66 -1.42 32.04
N PRO A 307 -8.01 -0.46 32.73
CA PRO A 307 -8.52 0.11 33.98
C PRO A 307 -9.72 1.04 33.77
N LEU A 308 -10.09 1.35 32.51
CA LEU A 308 -11.15 2.31 32.23
C LEU A 308 -12.54 1.68 32.07
N GLN A 309 -12.69 0.34 31.94
CA GLN A 309 -14.01 -0.26 31.59
C GLN A 309 -14.29 -1.71 32.09
N CYS A 310 -13.77 -2.18 33.24
CA CYS A 310 -14.29 -3.41 33.89
C CYS A 310 -14.79 -3.10 35.31
N ASN A 311 -16.12 -3.16 35.49
CA ASN A 311 -16.76 -3.25 36.81
C ASN A 311 -16.79 -4.70 37.35
N CYS A 312 -16.25 -5.66 36.60
CA CYS A 312 -16.34 -7.10 36.84
C CYS A 312 -15.28 -7.67 37.80
N GLY A 313 -14.17 -6.96 38.03
CA GLY A 313 -13.12 -7.37 38.98
C GLY A 313 -12.42 -8.70 38.66
N ALA A 314 -12.63 -9.31 37.50
CA ALA A 314 -12.08 -10.62 37.16
C ALA A 314 -10.74 -10.50 36.41
N ILE A 315 -9.76 -11.29 36.85
CA ILE A 315 -8.51 -11.54 36.13
C ILE A 315 -8.68 -12.90 35.45
N GLY A 316 -9.49 -12.94 34.39
CA GLY A 316 -9.63 -14.14 33.55
C GLY A 316 -8.40 -14.36 32.67
N GLU A 317 -8.25 -15.59 32.14
CA GLU A 317 -7.18 -15.95 31.20
C GLU A 317 -7.12 -14.92 30.04
N LYS A 318 -5.88 -14.49 29.74
CA LYS A 318 -5.53 -13.18 29.16
C LYS A 318 -6.19 -12.80 27.82
N GLU A 319 -6.83 -13.74 27.12
CA GLU A 319 -7.33 -13.58 25.75
C GLU A 319 -8.87 -13.64 25.64
N THR A 320 -9.54 -14.48 26.44
CA THR A 320 -11.00 -14.68 26.36
C THR A 320 -11.79 -13.64 27.15
N HIS A 321 -11.30 -13.22 28.31
CA HIS A 321 -12.04 -12.29 29.18
C HIS A 321 -12.23 -10.89 28.53
N LEU A 322 -11.23 -10.41 27.79
CA LEU A 322 -11.27 -9.13 27.07
C LEU A 322 -12.33 -9.12 25.96
N ILE A 323 -12.54 -10.24 25.25
CA ILE A 323 -13.45 -10.29 24.08
C ILE A 323 -14.87 -10.69 24.48
N GLU A 324 -15.02 -11.61 25.43
CA GLU A 324 -16.31 -12.25 25.70
C GLU A 324 -17.22 -11.45 26.63
N GLU A 325 -16.68 -10.70 27.59
CA GLU A 325 -17.52 -9.88 28.50
C GLU A 325 -17.60 -8.40 28.09
N HIS A 326 -16.60 -7.85 27.40
CA HIS A 326 -16.56 -6.41 27.08
C HIS A 326 -17.06 -6.05 25.68
N PHE A 327 -16.98 -6.97 24.71
CA PHE A 327 -17.28 -6.67 23.29
C PHE A 327 -18.42 -7.52 22.70
N LYS A 328 -19.05 -8.41 23.50
CA LYS A 328 -20.31 -9.11 23.15
C LYS A 328 -21.49 -8.48 23.90
N SER A 329 -21.81 -7.22 23.65
CA SER A 329 -23.08 -6.58 24.05
C SER A 329 -23.21 -5.25 23.30
N GLY A 330 -23.88 -5.28 22.16
CA GLY A 330 -24.13 -4.14 21.27
C GLY A 330 -24.69 -4.63 19.94
#